data_AF-A0A945VHA3-F1
#
_entry.id   AF-A0A945VHA3-F1
#
_cell.length_a   1.000
_cell.length_b   1.000
_cell.length_c   1.000
_cell.angle_alpha   90.00
_cell.angle_beta   90.00
_cell.angle_gamma   90.00
#
_symmetry.space_group_name_H-M   'P 1'
#
loop_
_entity.id
_entity.type
_entity.pdbx_description
1 polymer ?
#
loop_
_entity_poly.entity_id
_entity_poly.type
_entity_poly.pdbx_seq_one_letter_code
_entity_poly.pdbx_strand_id
1 'polypeptide(L)'
;MKAIIFHLVFFGILFSQRPYRGAEYRTIDTFQYGRFEIRMKSASGSGTVSSFFTINDYWAEGISGSENWQEIDWEALGQYSNKFQTNIITAYETSHEQLHTLQYNPHVGFQTYVFEWTPDHIDFFINGQLIRRDSNSYVSTFNSRQKIMMNIWQPIWEDWVGNFDPSILPIYAFYDWVRYYSYTPGLGDSGTDNNFTFEWMDNFNFFDQSRWQKATHTWNGNNSQFVQENAVLEGGFLILCLTDNLTSGYTGDPLKVYNDEVAPNIESLTIFPNPFNSSFNIKIPEYIKNGLSEVKLINIKGETIYRSKKVSLKNNTITFSAKNNVLSSGLYFGVLDTDQGTYKFKVTYVQ
;
A
#
# COMPACT_ATOMS: atom_id res chain seq x y z
N MET A 1 66.30 -19.59 -8.08
CA MET A 1 64.83 -19.64 -7.86
C MET A 1 64.21 -18.41 -8.52
N LYS A 2 63.40 -18.61 -9.56
CA LYS A 2 62.66 -17.51 -10.22
C LYS A 2 61.32 -17.36 -9.51
N ALA A 3 61.06 -16.20 -8.91
CA ALA A 3 59.77 -15.89 -8.31
C ALA A 3 58.77 -15.55 -9.42
N ILE A 4 57.69 -16.33 -9.51
CA ILE A 4 56.55 -16.06 -10.40
C ILE A 4 55.58 -15.19 -9.60
N ILE A 5 55.39 -13.94 -10.02
CA ILE A 5 54.40 -13.02 -9.45
C ILE A 5 53.09 -13.23 -10.22
N PHE A 6 52.09 -13.81 -9.56
CA PHE A 6 50.73 -13.88 -10.10
C PHE A 6 50.07 -12.49 -10.01
N HIS A 7 49.77 -11.88 -11.16
CA HIS A 7 48.86 -10.74 -11.22
C HIS A 7 47.42 -11.26 -11.27
N LEU A 8 46.71 -11.15 -10.16
CA LEU A 8 45.27 -11.35 -10.09
C LEU A 8 44.57 -10.13 -10.71
N VAL A 9 44.07 -10.29 -11.93
CA VAL A 9 43.17 -9.31 -12.56
C VAL A 9 41.77 -9.59 -12.03
N PHE A 10 41.27 -8.73 -11.15
CA PHE A 10 39.85 -8.71 -10.77
C PHE A 10 39.03 -8.20 -11.96
N PHE A 11 38.34 -9.09 -12.65
CA PHE A 11 37.20 -8.70 -13.48
C PHE A 11 36.04 -8.36 -12.54
N GLY A 12 35.86 -7.08 -12.23
CA GLY A 12 34.63 -6.60 -11.62
C GLY A 12 33.49 -6.82 -12.61
N ILE A 13 32.55 -7.70 -12.27
CA ILE A 13 31.26 -7.77 -12.96
C ILE A 13 30.55 -6.46 -12.63
N LEU A 14 30.60 -5.49 -13.55
CA LEU A 14 29.77 -4.30 -13.50
C LEU A 14 28.33 -4.75 -13.74
N PHE A 15 27.59 -5.03 -12.67
CA PHE A 15 26.13 -5.02 -12.75
C PHE A 15 25.73 -3.61 -13.16
N SER A 16 25.14 -3.46 -14.36
CA SER A 16 24.59 -2.18 -14.80
C SER A 16 23.49 -1.80 -13.81
N GLN A 17 23.79 -0.81 -12.97
CA GLN A 17 22.83 -0.29 -12.01
C GLN A 17 21.70 0.38 -12.77
N ARG A 18 20.45 0.00 -12.47
CA ARG A 18 19.26 0.67 -13.00
C ARG A 18 19.31 2.17 -12.65
N PRO A 19 18.84 3.07 -13.53
CA PRO A 19 18.94 4.51 -13.32
C PRO A 19 18.10 5.02 -12.14
N TYR A 20 17.10 4.25 -11.71
CA TYR A 20 16.21 4.62 -10.60
C TYR A 20 16.13 3.52 -9.56
N ARG A 21 15.58 3.86 -8.40
CA ARG A 21 15.22 2.92 -7.34
C ARG A 21 13.73 2.98 -7.09
N GLY A 22 13.07 1.84 -7.15
CA GLY A 22 11.63 1.70 -6.88
C GLY A 22 11.39 0.85 -5.65
N ALA A 23 10.14 0.44 -5.43
CA ALA A 23 9.81 -0.48 -4.36
C ALA A 23 8.66 -1.40 -4.73
N GLU A 24 8.68 -2.60 -4.15
CA GLU A 24 7.56 -3.52 -4.11
C GLU A 24 7.41 -4.10 -2.70
N TYR A 25 6.16 -4.20 -2.27
CA TYR A 25 5.74 -4.76 -1.00
C TYR A 25 4.72 -5.86 -1.27
N ARG A 26 5.00 -7.08 -0.80
CA ARG A 26 4.34 -8.31 -1.27
C ARG A 26 4.07 -9.30 -0.14
N THR A 27 2.98 -10.04 -0.22
CA THR A 27 2.66 -11.04 0.81
C THR A 27 3.60 -12.24 0.77
N ILE A 28 3.82 -12.84 1.93
CA ILE A 28 4.45 -14.16 2.07
C ILE A 28 3.47 -15.23 1.61
N ASP A 29 2.24 -15.19 2.15
CA ASP A 29 1.18 -16.11 1.77
C ASP A 29 0.60 -15.78 0.39
N THR A 30 -0.02 -16.79 -0.21
CA THR A 30 -0.78 -16.71 -1.46
C THR A 30 -2.26 -16.94 -1.18
N PHE A 31 -3.14 -16.44 -2.05
CA PHE A 31 -4.59 -16.48 -1.90
C PHE A 31 -5.23 -16.96 -3.20
N GLN A 32 -6.30 -17.74 -3.10
CA GLN A 32 -7.07 -18.17 -4.26
C GLN A 32 -8.49 -17.67 -4.08
N TYR A 33 -8.98 -16.92 -5.07
CA TYR A 33 -10.25 -16.22 -5.00
C TYR A 33 -10.32 -15.24 -3.81
N GLY A 34 -11.33 -14.40 -3.81
CA GLY A 34 -11.63 -13.51 -2.70
C GLY A 34 -11.93 -12.08 -3.13
N ARG A 35 -12.11 -11.24 -2.13
CA ARG A 35 -12.25 -9.79 -2.29
C ARG A 35 -11.00 -9.13 -1.74
N PHE A 36 -10.39 -8.29 -2.58
CA PHE A 36 -9.10 -7.65 -2.33
C PHE A 36 -9.32 -6.15 -2.35
N GLU A 37 -9.22 -5.49 -1.20
CA GLU A 37 -9.47 -4.06 -1.08
C GLU A 37 -8.19 -3.33 -0.70
N ILE A 38 -7.88 -2.25 -1.42
CA ILE A 38 -6.80 -1.34 -1.08
C ILE A 38 -7.33 0.08 -0.98
N ARG A 39 -6.89 0.82 0.03
CA ARG A 39 -7.04 2.27 0.08
C ARG A 39 -5.72 2.94 -0.24
N MET A 40 -5.63 3.59 -1.39
CA MET A 40 -4.39 4.19 -1.86
C MET A 40 -4.58 5.57 -2.51
N LYS A 41 -3.47 6.30 -2.57
CA LYS A 41 -3.27 7.53 -3.34
C LYS A 41 -2.00 7.33 -4.17
N SER A 42 -2.16 7.24 -5.48
CA SER A 42 -1.07 6.95 -6.42
C SER A 42 -0.08 8.12 -6.58
N ALA A 43 1.07 7.86 -7.18
CA ALA A 43 2.03 8.90 -7.52
C ALA A 43 1.67 9.60 -8.84
N SER A 44 1.73 10.94 -8.83
CA SER A 44 1.65 11.75 -10.06
C SER A 44 3.01 11.83 -10.72
N GLY A 45 3.07 11.77 -12.04
CA GLY A 45 4.32 11.89 -12.80
C GLY A 45 4.29 11.05 -14.06
N SER A 46 4.40 11.68 -15.22
CA SER A 46 4.52 10.97 -16.50
C SER A 46 5.70 9.99 -16.46
N GLY A 47 5.52 8.81 -17.05
CA GLY A 47 6.52 7.75 -17.10
C GLY A 47 6.54 6.80 -15.88
N THR A 48 5.52 6.84 -15.02
CA THR A 48 5.51 6.08 -13.75
C THR A 48 4.23 5.29 -13.54
N VAL A 49 4.34 4.19 -12.79
CA VAL A 49 3.22 3.32 -12.40
C VAL A 49 3.20 3.16 -10.88
N SER A 50 2.02 3.31 -10.28
CA SER A 50 1.72 2.87 -8.92
C SER A 50 0.64 1.79 -8.98
N SER A 51 0.83 0.65 -8.33
CA SER A 51 -0.04 -0.51 -8.52
C SER A 51 -0.55 -1.15 -7.22
N PHE A 52 -1.66 -1.88 -7.38
CA PHE A 52 -2.13 -2.90 -6.46
C PHE A 52 -2.61 -4.08 -7.28
N PHE A 53 -2.03 -5.25 -7.07
CA PHE A 53 -2.28 -6.40 -7.93
C PHE A 53 -2.15 -7.71 -7.18
N THR A 54 -2.68 -8.77 -7.78
CA THR A 54 -2.32 -10.14 -7.39
C THR A 54 -1.62 -10.83 -8.54
N ILE A 55 -0.60 -11.63 -8.23
CA ILE A 55 0.12 -12.41 -9.24
C ILE A 55 0.45 -13.82 -8.72
N ASN A 56 0.31 -14.81 -9.61
CA ASN A 56 0.87 -16.15 -9.41
C ASN A 56 2.40 -16.08 -9.52
N ASP A 57 3.10 -16.04 -8.38
CA ASP A 57 4.56 -15.97 -8.28
C ASP A 57 5.20 -17.35 -8.51
N TYR A 58 4.90 -18.00 -9.64
CA TYR A 58 5.32 -19.37 -9.96
C TYR A 58 6.86 -19.52 -10.03
N TRP A 59 7.60 -18.43 -10.20
CA TRP A 59 9.06 -18.42 -10.13
C TRP A 59 9.59 -18.84 -8.75
N ALA A 60 8.85 -18.54 -7.67
CA ALA A 60 9.22 -18.98 -6.33
C ALA A 60 9.18 -20.52 -6.17
N GLU A 61 8.45 -21.20 -7.05
CA GLU A 61 8.36 -22.66 -7.12
C GLU A 61 9.41 -23.27 -8.07
N GLY A 62 10.32 -22.45 -8.61
CA GLY A 62 11.33 -22.88 -9.58
C GLY A 62 10.77 -23.12 -10.99
N ILE A 63 9.53 -22.70 -11.25
CA ILE A 63 8.90 -22.80 -12.57
C ILE A 63 9.34 -21.60 -13.41
N SER A 64 9.63 -21.85 -14.68
CA SER A 64 9.90 -20.82 -15.69
C SER A 64 8.98 -21.03 -16.88
N GLY A 65 8.50 -19.95 -17.50
CA GLY A 65 7.55 -20.00 -18.61
C GLY A 65 6.29 -19.16 -18.34
N SER A 66 5.95 -18.27 -19.27
CA SER A 66 4.83 -17.34 -19.16
C SER A 66 3.46 -18.03 -19.30
N GLU A 67 3.40 -19.30 -19.69
CA GLU A 67 2.18 -20.11 -19.67
C GLU A 67 1.52 -20.21 -18.29
N ASN A 68 2.27 -19.94 -17.21
CA ASN A 68 1.78 -19.97 -15.83
C ASN A 68 1.30 -18.60 -15.32
N TRP A 69 1.36 -17.56 -16.16
CA TRP A 69 1.01 -16.20 -15.78
C TRP A 69 -0.48 -16.08 -15.46
N GLN A 70 -0.77 -15.57 -14.27
CA GLN A 70 -2.12 -15.21 -13.82
C GLN A 70 -1.98 -13.99 -12.91
N GLU A 71 -2.49 -12.86 -13.35
CA GLU A 71 -2.37 -11.58 -12.65
C GLU A 71 -3.63 -10.72 -12.82
N ILE A 72 -3.98 -9.98 -11.78
CA ILE A 72 -5.14 -9.07 -11.74
C ILE A 72 -4.67 -7.71 -11.22
N ASP A 73 -4.89 -6.66 -12.01
CA ASP A 73 -4.20 -5.39 -11.80
C ASP A 73 -5.13 -4.21 -11.58
N TRP A 74 -4.70 -3.36 -10.64
CA TRP A 74 -4.98 -1.93 -10.61
C TRP A 74 -3.67 -1.18 -10.86
N GLU A 75 -3.59 -0.42 -11.96
CA GLU A 75 -2.43 0.40 -12.31
C GLU A 75 -2.78 1.87 -12.53
N ALA A 76 -2.23 2.74 -11.68
CA ALA A 76 -2.27 4.18 -11.88
C ALA A 76 -1.12 4.62 -12.78
N LEU A 77 -1.44 5.05 -14.00
CA LEU A 77 -0.46 5.62 -14.94
C LEU A 77 -0.26 7.10 -14.61
N GLY A 78 0.92 7.47 -14.10
CA GLY A 78 1.19 8.80 -13.55
C GLY A 78 1.11 9.94 -14.57
N GLN A 79 1.08 9.64 -15.88
CA GLN A 79 0.83 10.62 -16.95
C GLN A 79 -0.60 11.17 -16.95
N TYR A 80 -1.58 10.42 -16.43
CA TYR A 80 -2.98 10.83 -16.42
C TYR A 80 -3.38 11.37 -15.06
N SER A 81 -4.06 12.52 -15.06
CA SER A 81 -4.61 13.13 -13.84
C SER A 81 -6.03 12.69 -13.52
N ASN A 82 -6.65 11.84 -14.35
CA ASN A 82 -8.04 11.40 -14.20
C ASN A 82 -8.30 10.00 -14.79
N LYS A 83 -7.28 9.13 -14.86
CA LYS A 83 -7.44 7.77 -15.37
C LYS A 83 -6.84 6.72 -14.46
N PHE A 84 -7.36 5.50 -14.56
CA PHE A 84 -6.84 4.32 -13.88
C PHE A 84 -6.99 3.10 -14.79
N GLN A 85 -5.96 2.25 -14.88
CA GLN A 85 -5.98 1.04 -15.67
C GLN A 85 -6.35 -0.17 -14.80
N THR A 86 -7.19 -1.04 -15.37
CA THR A 86 -7.37 -2.42 -14.89
C THR A 86 -6.80 -3.36 -15.93
N ASN A 87 -6.17 -4.44 -15.49
CA ASN A 87 -5.72 -5.50 -16.39
C ASN A 87 -6.01 -6.88 -15.76
N ILE A 88 -6.15 -7.88 -16.62
CA ILE A 88 -6.20 -9.29 -16.25
C ILE A 88 -5.22 -9.96 -17.21
N ILE A 89 -4.10 -10.47 -16.70
CA ILE A 89 -3.06 -11.06 -17.54
C ILE A 89 -3.12 -12.57 -17.39
N THR A 90 -3.47 -13.25 -18.49
CA THR A 90 -3.55 -14.72 -18.55
C THR A 90 -2.22 -15.32 -19.01
N ALA A 91 -2.18 -16.65 -19.12
CA ALA A 91 -1.11 -17.42 -19.71
C ALA A 91 -0.53 -16.76 -20.98
N TYR A 92 0.79 -16.86 -21.12
CA TYR A 92 1.59 -16.25 -22.17
C TYR A 92 1.56 -14.72 -22.16
N GLU A 93 1.40 -14.11 -20.98
CA GLU A 93 1.37 -12.64 -20.79
C GLU A 93 0.29 -11.96 -21.66
N THR A 94 -0.86 -12.61 -21.84
CA THR A 94 -1.94 -12.04 -22.65
C THR A 94 -2.76 -11.04 -21.82
N SER A 95 -2.64 -9.76 -22.18
CA SER A 95 -3.28 -8.64 -21.49
C SER A 95 -4.73 -8.39 -21.93
N HIS A 96 -5.55 -7.95 -20.97
CA HIS A 96 -6.95 -7.55 -21.13
C HIS A 96 -7.17 -6.17 -20.47
N GLU A 97 -6.46 -5.16 -20.98
CA GLU A 97 -6.42 -3.82 -20.41
C GLU A 97 -7.74 -3.06 -20.63
N GLN A 98 -8.16 -2.31 -19.62
CA GLN A 98 -9.18 -1.27 -19.75
C GLN A 98 -8.75 -0.02 -18.98
N LEU A 99 -8.77 1.12 -19.65
CA LEU A 99 -8.41 2.41 -19.10
C LEU A 99 -9.67 3.22 -18.76
N HIS A 100 -9.92 3.39 -17.47
CA HIS A 100 -11.14 4.01 -16.95
C HIS A 100 -10.95 5.51 -16.72
N THR A 101 -11.96 6.32 -17.04
CA THR A 101 -11.95 7.76 -16.76
C THR A 101 -12.62 8.04 -15.42
N LEU A 102 -11.91 8.74 -14.53
CA LEU A 102 -12.34 9.08 -13.18
C LEU A 102 -12.88 10.52 -13.12
N GLN A 103 -13.76 10.77 -12.15
CA GLN A 103 -14.28 12.11 -11.85
C GLN A 103 -13.38 12.90 -10.87
N TYR A 104 -12.22 12.34 -10.51
CA TYR A 104 -11.28 12.89 -9.55
C TYR A 104 -9.84 12.56 -9.97
N ASN A 105 -8.88 13.20 -9.31
CA ASN A 105 -7.46 12.90 -9.51
C ASN A 105 -6.98 11.83 -8.50
N PRO A 106 -6.56 10.64 -8.97
CA PRO A 106 -6.17 9.53 -8.08
C PRO A 106 -4.87 9.79 -7.32
N HIS A 107 -4.10 10.82 -7.73
CA HIS A 107 -2.84 11.22 -7.12
C HIS A 107 -3.00 12.25 -5.99
N VAL A 108 -4.19 12.86 -5.85
CA VAL A 108 -4.45 13.94 -4.88
C VAL A 108 -5.13 13.42 -3.61
N GLY A 109 -6.04 12.46 -3.74
CA GLY A 109 -6.85 11.96 -2.63
C GLY A 109 -6.86 10.44 -2.56
N PHE A 110 -7.06 9.91 -1.35
CA PHE A 110 -7.22 8.47 -1.14
C PHE A 110 -8.57 7.98 -1.68
N GLN A 111 -8.52 6.85 -2.36
CA GLN A 111 -9.69 6.15 -2.87
C GLN A 111 -9.58 4.67 -2.50
N THR A 112 -10.71 3.98 -2.52
CA THR A 112 -10.74 2.53 -2.29
C THR A 112 -10.89 1.82 -3.62
N TYR A 113 -9.89 1.02 -4.00
CA TYR A 113 -9.92 0.16 -5.17
C TYR A 113 -10.11 -1.27 -4.72
N VAL A 114 -10.96 -2.01 -5.43
CA VAL A 114 -11.30 -3.37 -5.08
C VAL A 114 -11.33 -4.22 -6.33
N PHE A 115 -10.92 -5.47 -6.21
CA PHE A 115 -11.44 -6.50 -7.09
C PHE A 115 -11.98 -7.70 -6.31
N GLU A 116 -13.05 -8.27 -6.83
CA GLU A 116 -13.62 -9.54 -6.40
C GLU A 116 -13.30 -10.59 -7.46
N TRP A 117 -12.53 -11.59 -7.08
CA TRP A 117 -12.13 -12.68 -7.95
C TRP A 117 -12.83 -13.96 -7.51
N THR A 118 -13.67 -14.49 -8.41
CA THR A 118 -14.40 -15.75 -8.24
C THR A 118 -14.05 -16.72 -9.38
N PRO A 119 -14.49 -17.98 -9.32
CA PRO A 119 -14.32 -18.91 -10.44
C PRO A 119 -15.00 -18.46 -11.75
N ASP A 120 -16.06 -17.64 -11.66
CA ASP A 120 -16.92 -17.32 -12.80
C ASP A 120 -16.72 -15.89 -13.34
N HIS A 121 -16.24 -14.98 -12.49
CA HIS A 121 -16.04 -13.57 -12.86
C HIS A 121 -15.00 -12.87 -11.99
N ILE A 122 -14.41 -11.80 -12.55
CA ILE A 122 -13.60 -10.82 -11.84
C ILE A 122 -14.28 -9.45 -11.96
N ASP A 123 -14.65 -8.87 -10.82
CA ASP A 123 -15.28 -7.56 -10.74
C ASP A 123 -14.35 -6.53 -10.12
N PHE A 124 -14.30 -5.34 -10.70
CA PHE A 124 -13.50 -4.22 -10.21
C PHE A 124 -14.41 -3.12 -9.71
N PHE A 125 -14.09 -2.57 -8.53
CA PHE A 125 -14.84 -1.49 -7.91
C PHE A 125 -13.94 -0.33 -7.53
N ILE A 126 -14.51 0.87 -7.62
CA ILE A 126 -13.94 2.10 -7.06
C ILE A 126 -14.95 2.66 -6.08
N ASN A 127 -14.56 2.83 -4.82
CA ASN A 127 -15.41 3.35 -3.74
C ASN A 127 -16.78 2.65 -3.66
N GLY A 128 -16.79 1.33 -3.86
CA GLY A 128 -18.00 0.50 -3.85
C GLY A 128 -18.83 0.53 -5.14
N GLN A 129 -18.47 1.33 -6.14
CA GLN A 129 -19.11 1.31 -7.45
C GLN A 129 -18.42 0.33 -8.39
N LEU A 130 -19.17 -0.60 -8.96
CA LEU A 130 -18.68 -1.52 -9.99
C LEU A 130 -18.33 -0.74 -11.27
N ILE A 131 -17.09 -0.88 -11.75
CA ILE A 131 -16.60 -0.18 -12.95
C ILE A 131 -16.26 -1.13 -14.10
N ARG A 132 -15.96 -2.40 -13.81
CA ARG A 132 -15.68 -3.45 -14.78
C ARG A 132 -16.11 -4.79 -14.19
N ARG A 133 -16.81 -5.59 -15.00
CA ARG A 133 -17.04 -7.02 -14.76
C ARG A 133 -16.45 -7.80 -15.92
N ASP A 134 -15.63 -8.78 -15.60
CA ASP A 134 -15.08 -9.71 -16.57
C ASP A 134 -15.61 -11.12 -16.28
N SER A 135 -16.32 -11.71 -17.25
CA SER A 135 -16.90 -13.06 -17.16
C SER A 135 -16.57 -13.88 -18.41
N ASN A 136 -15.48 -13.50 -19.08
CA ASN A 136 -15.00 -14.24 -20.24
C ASN A 136 -14.49 -15.63 -19.85
N SER A 137 -14.44 -16.56 -20.81
CA SER A 137 -14.05 -17.95 -20.56
C SER A 137 -12.66 -18.10 -19.94
N TYR A 138 -11.73 -17.17 -20.19
CA TYR A 138 -10.40 -17.20 -19.59
C TYR A 138 -10.42 -16.98 -18.07
N VAL A 139 -11.48 -16.38 -17.49
CA VAL A 139 -11.57 -16.22 -16.04
C VAL A 139 -11.58 -17.58 -15.33
N SER A 140 -12.20 -18.59 -15.95
CA SER A 140 -12.20 -19.96 -15.41
C SER A 140 -10.81 -20.62 -15.33
N THR A 141 -9.80 -20.05 -15.99
CA THR A 141 -8.42 -20.53 -15.91
C THR A 141 -7.67 -19.93 -14.71
N PHE A 142 -8.19 -18.87 -14.08
CA PHE A 142 -7.62 -18.27 -12.87
C PHE A 142 -7.93 -19.14 -11.65
N ASN A 143 -7.07 -20.14 -11.43
CA ASN A 143 -7.19 -21.13 -10.35
C ASN A 143 -5.89 -21.33 -9.56
N SER A 144 -4.80 -20.63 -9.89
CA SER A 144 -3.56 -20.65 -9.12
C SER A 144 -3.64 -19.69 -7.94
N ARG A 145 -3.00 -20.01 -6.81
CA ARG A 145 -2.91 -19.06 -5.69
C ARG A 145 -2.00 -17.90 -6.06
N GLN A 146 -2.39 -16.68 -5.72
CA GLN A 146 -1.66 -15.46 -6.07
C GLN A 146 -1.23 -14.69 -4.82
N LYS A 147 -0.05 -14.07 -4.83
CA LYS A 147 0.38 -13.12 -3.80
C LYS A 147 -0.35 -11.79 -4.01
N ILE A 148 -0.57 -11.04 -2.94
CA ILE A 148 -0.98 -9.63 -3.03
C ILE A 148 0.29 -8.78 -3.09
N MET A 149 0.36 -7.84 -4.03
CA MET A 149 1.51 -6.99 -4.25
C MET A 149 1.11 -5.53 -4.49
N MET A 150 2.01 -4.62 -4.11
CA MET A 150 1.95 -3.20 -4.41
C MET A 150 3.33 -2.76 -4.85
N ASN A 151 3.44 -1.99 -5.94
CA ASN A 151 4.73 -1.46 -6.38
C ASN A 151 4.65 -0.02 -6.90
N ILE A 152 5.82 0.62 -6.98
CA ILE A 152 6.04 1.86 -7.73
C ILE A 152 7.30 1.70 -8.57
N TRP A 153 7.21 2.02 -9.85
CA TRP A 153 8.31 1.83 -10.80
C TRP A 153 8.19 2.72 -12.04
N GLN A 154 9.27 2.73 -12.83
CA GLN A 154 9.43 3.50 -14.06
C GLN A 154 9.55 2.52 -15.25
N PRO A 155 8.47 2.28 -16.01
CA PRO A 155 8.51 1.40 -17.18
C PRO A 155 9.24 2.02 -18.38
N ILE A 156 9.75 1.18 -19.28
CA ILE A 156 10.43 1.66 -20.50
C ILE A 156 9.50 2.08 -21.64
N TRP A 157 8.21 1.75 -21.57
CA TRP A 157 7.27 1.91 -22.70
C TRP A 157 6.58 3.28 -22.67
N GLU A 158 7.19 4.28 -23.30
CA GLU A 158 6.68 5.66 -23.34
C GLU A 158 5.27 5.78 -23.95
N ASP A 159 4.92 4.96 -24.94
CA ASP A 159 3.56 4.95 -25.51
C ASP A 159 2.48 4.55 -24.49
N TRP A 160 2.86 3.79 -23.46
CA TRP A 160 1.96 3.34 -22.40
C TRP A 160 1.97 4.28 -21.18
N VAL A 161 3.14 4.72 -20.73
CA VAL A 161 3.26 5.51 -19.48
C VAL A 161 3.61 6.98 -19.66
N GLY A 162 3.89 7.40 -20.88
CA GLY A 162 4.37 8.74 -21.21
C GLY A 162 5.87 8.90 -20.94
N ASN A 163 6.44 10.00 -21.44
CA ASN A 163 7.86 10.31 -21.24
C ASN A 163 8.15 10.58 -19.76
N PHE A 164 9.25 10.04 -19.25
CA PHE A 164 9.68 10.26 -17.87
C PHE A 164 10.65 11.45 -17.77
N ASP A 165 10.36 12.40 -16.88
CA ASP A 165 11.26 13.50 -16.52
C ASP A 165 11.88 13.22 -15.14
N PRO A 166 13.18 12.88 -15.04
CA PRO A 166 13.82 12.56 -13.77
C PRO A 166 13.81 13.69 -12.74
N SER A 167 13.58 14.94 -13.16
CA SER A 167 13.54 16.10 -12.25
C SER A 167 12.34 16.08 -11.29
N ILE A 168 11.33 15.24 -11.54
CA ILE A 168 10.19 15.06 -10.64
C ILE A 168 10.52 14.21 -9.41
N LEU A 169 11.65 13.49 -9.42
CA LEU A 169 12.06 12.64 -8.31
C LEU A 169 12.49 13.48 -7.09
N PRO A 170 12.22 12.99 -5.86
CA PRO A 170 11.52 11.74 -5.55
C PRO A 170 9.99 11.85 -5.67
N ILE A 171 9.33 10.75 -6.04
CA ILE A 171 7.86 10.65 -6.02
C ILE A 171 7.39 9.47 -5.18
N TYR A 172 6.15 9.56 -4.68
CA TYR A 172 5.63 8.65 -3.66
C TYR A 172 4.20 8.21 -3.95
N ALA A 173 3.94 6.92 -3.76
CA ALA A 173 2.60 6.34 -3.68
C ALA A 173 2.30 5.95 -2.23
N PHE A 174 1.10 6.28 -1.76
CA PHE A 174 0.69 6.06 -0.37
C PHE A 174 -0.43 5.03 -0.30
N TYR A 175 -0.29 4.06 0.59
CA TYR A 175 -1.26 3.01 0.86
C TYR A 175 -1.64 3.09 2.35
N ASP A 176 -2.92 3.31 2.62
CA ASP A 176 -3.47 3.50 3.97
C ASP A 176 -3.76 2.15 4.64
N TRP A 177 -4.47 1.28 3.94
CA TRP A 177 -4.74 -0.06 4.42
C TRP A 177 -5.06 -0.99 3.27
N VAL A 178 -4.90 -2.29 3.52
CA VAL A 178 -5.32 -3.39 2.65
C VAL A 178 -6.19 -4.36 3.44
N ARG A 179 -7.20 -4.94 2.78
CA ARG A 179 -8.05 -5.99 3.33
C ARG A 179 -8.17 -7.15 2.37
N TYR A 180 -8.26 -8.34 2.96
CA TYR A 180 -8.56 -9.56 2.26
C TYR A 180 -9.77 -10.26 2.87
N TYR A 181 -10.62 -10.79 2.00
CA TYR A 181 -11.76 -11.62 2.35
C TYR A 181 -11.70 -12.89 1.51
N SER A 182 -11.90 -14.04 2.13
CA SER A 182 -11.95 -15.33 1.44
C SER A 182 -13.27 -15.49 0.68
N TYR A 183 -13.22 -16.14 -0.48
CA TYR A 183 -14.43 -16.50 -1.23
C TYR A 183 -15.16 -17.64 -0.53
N THR A 184 -16.35 -17.36 -0.03
CA THR A 184 -17.19 -18.21 0.82
C THR A 184 -18.64 -18.14 0.32
N PRO A 185 -18.91 -18.65 -0.88
CA PRO A 185 -20.20 -18.45 -1.55
C PRO A 185 -21.36 -18.97 -0.71
N GLY A 186 -22.37 -18.12 -0.50
CA GLY A 186 -23.55 -18.40 0.32
C GLY A 186 -23.32 -18.46 1.84
N LEU A 187 -22.10 -18.22 2.32
CA LEU A 187 -21.74 -18.23 3.75
C LEU A 187 -21.12 -16.93 4.25
N GLY A 188 -20.64 -16.07 3.34
CA GLY A 188 -20.03 -14.79 3.68
C GLY A 188 -21.04 -13.73 4.13
N ASP A 189 -20.49 -12.56 4.45
CA ASP A 189 -21.22 -11.39 4.95
C ASP A 189 -20.83 -10.08 4.25
N SER A 190 -19.95 -10.18 3.26
CA SER A 190 -19.30 -9.05 2.61
C SER A 190 -19.24 -9.24 1.08
N GLY A 191 -19.10 -8.13 0.37
CA GLY A 191 -18.96 -8.11 -1.09
C GLY A 191 -20.25 -8.45 -1.86
N THR A 192 -20.12 -8.71 -3.16
CA THR A 192 -21.25 -9.06 -4.02
C THR A 192 -21.92 -10.34 -3.54
N ASP A 193 -23.25 -10.27 -3.38
CA ASP A 193 -24.12 -11.36 -2.91
C ASP A 193 -23.72 -11.97 -1.56
N ASN A 194 -22.94 -11.25 -0.73
CA ASN A 194 -22.37 -11.74 0.53
C ASN A 194 -21.56 -13.04 0.34
N ASN A 195 -20.83 -13.15 -0.78
CA ASN A 195 -20.03 -14.34 -1.08
C ASN A 195 -18.62 -14.29 -0.50
N PHE A 196 -18.30 -13.33 0.36
CA PHE A 196 -16.96 -13.14 0.93
C PHE A 196 -16.99 -13.01 2.44
N THR A 197 -15.99 -13.59 3.11
CA THR A 197 -15.82 -13.56 4.58
C THR A 197 -14.54 -12.84 4.92
N PHE A 198 -14.59 -11.86 5.83
CA PHE A 198 -13.40 -11.11 6.24
C PHE A 198 -12.36 -12.02 6.88
N GLU A 199 -11.12 -11.93 6.40
CA GLU A 199 -9.99 -12.68 6.96
C GLU A 199 -9.09 -11.76 7.78
N TRP A 200 -8.61 -10.67 7.16
CA TRP A 200 -7.68 -9.77 7.82
C TRP A 200 -7.60 -8.40 7.15
N MET A 201 -7.07 -7.45 7.91
CA MET A 201 -6.75 -6.09 7.49
C MET A 201 -5.35 -5.75 7.97
N ASP A 202 -4.58 -5.09 7.12
CA ASP A 202 -3.35 -4.41 7.53
C ASP A 202 -3.52 -2.90 7.38
N ASN A 203 -3.22 -2.17 8.45
CA ASN A 203 -3.27 -0.72 8.50
C ASN A 203 -1.92 -0.08 8.21
N PHE A 204 -0.87 -0.85 7.89
CA PHE A 204 0.47 -0.37 7.62
C PHE A 204 1.04 0.54 8.72
N ASN A 205 0.70 0.24 9.98
CA ASN A 205 1.24 0.95 11.14
C ASN A 205 2.69 0.57 11.44
N PHE A 206 3.11 -0.62 11.01
CA PHE A 206 4.47 -1.15 11.14
C PHE A 206 4.71 -2.21 10.06
N PHE A 207 5.96 -2.64 9.90
CA PHE A 207 6.31 -3.73 8.99
C PHE A 207 6.01 -5.09 9.65
N ASP A 208 4.87 -5.69 9.30
CA ASP A 208 4.52 -7.06 9.69
C ASP A 208 5.31 -8.08 8.85
N GLN A 209 6.49 -8.47 9.36
CA GLN A 209 7.38 -9.45 8.73
C GLN A 209 6.79 -10.86 8.66
N SER A 210 5.70 -11.16 9.40
CA SER A 210 5.01 -12.45 9.27
C SER A 210 4.09 -12.50 8.04
N ARG A 211 3.72 -11.34 7.50
CA ARG A 211 2.78 -11.20 6.39
C ARG A 211 3.44 -10.71 5.11
N TRP A 212 4.44 -9.84 5.22
CA TRP A 212 5.00 -9.11 4.09
C TRP A 212 6.51 -9.29 3.93
N GLN A 213 6.94 -9.13 2.68
CA GLN A 213 8.33 -9.00 2.27
C GLN A 213 8.51 -7.73 1.44
N LYS A 214 9.73 -7.17 1.49
CA LYS A 214 10.17 -6.05 0.67
C LYS A 214 11.08 -6.56 -0.44
N ALA A 215 10.74 -6.26 -1.68
CA ALA A 215 11.46 -6.76 -2.85
C ALA A 215 12.84 -6.11 -3.03
N THR A 216 13.76 -6.85 -3.64
CA THR A 216 15.12 -6.39 -4.00
C THR A 216 15.49 -6.71 -5.44
N HIS A 217 14.51 -6.95 -6.32
CA HIS A 217 14.71 -7.41 -7.69
C HIS A 217 14.33 -6.34 -8.73
N THR A 218 14.46 -6.69 -10.01
CA THR A 218 14.05 -5.89 -11.17
C THR A 218 13.75 -6.86 -12.33
N TRP A 219 13.23 -6.36 -13.45
CA TRP A 219 12.98 -7.15 -14.67
C TRP A 219 13.26 -6.34 -15.94
N ASN A 220 13.24 -7.02 -17.09
CA ASN A 220 13.36 -6.38 -18.39
C ASN A 220 12.08 -5.58 -18.66
N GLY A 221 12.20 -4.25 -18.76
CA GLY A 221 11.03 -3.36 -18.86
C GLY A 221 10.91 -2.39 -17.70
N ASN A 222 11.61 -2.65 -16.58
CA ASN A 222 11.67 -1.77 -15.43
C ASN A 222 13.03 -1.06 -15.35
N ASN A 223 13.04 0.27 -15.44
CA ASN A 223 14.23 1.10 -15.26
C ASN A 223 14.57 1.34 -13.77
N SER A 224 13.86 0.70 -12.86
CA SER A 224 14.07 0.79 -11.42
C SER A 224 14.64 -0.51 -10.87
N GLN A 225 15.60 -0.40 -9.95
CA GLN A 225 15.99 -1.49 -9.06
C GLN A 225 15.14 -1.39 -7.80
N PHE A 226 14.39 -2.44 -7.43
CA PHE A 226 13.69 -2.41 -6.14
C PHE A 226 14.68 -2.52 -5.00
N VAL A 227 14.47 -1.68 -3.99
CA VAL A 227 15.26 -1.60 -2.77
C VAL A 227 14.32 -1.52 -1.57
N GLN A 228 14.69 -2.14 -0.45
CA GLN A 228 13.79 -2.24 0.71
C GLN A 228 13.58 -0.89 1.39
N GLU A 229 14.57 -0.01 1.28
CA GLU A 229 14.58 1.36 1.80
C GLU A 229 13.46 2.20 1.18
N ASN A 230 13.01 1.89 -0.04
CA ASN A 230 11.93 2.61 -0.71
C ASN A 230 10.54 2.10 -0.35
N ALA A 231 10.40 1.02 0.44
CA ALA A 231 9.14 0.61 1.03
C ALA A 231 9.11 1.06 2.50
N VAL A 232 8.63 2.28 2.75
CA VAL A 232 8.67 2.92 4.07
C VAL A 232 7.34 2.73 4.79
N LEU A 233 7.38 2.40 6.07
CA LEU A 233 6.20 2.34 6.93
C LEU A 233 6.28 3.55 7.87
N GLU A 234 5.54 4.61 7.56
CA GLU A 234 5.62 5.87 8.29
C GLU A 234 4.26 6.58 8.31
N GLY A 235 3.93 7.22 9.44
CA GLY A 235 2.65 7.89 9.60
C GLY A 235 1.43 6.97 9.52
N GLY A 236 1.61 5.66 9.68
CA GLY A 236 0.56 4.67 9.44
C GLY A 236 0.24 4.47 7.96
N PHE A 237 1.20 4.70 7.08
CA PHE A 237 1.09 4.34 5.66
C PHE A 237 2.22 3.39 5.29
N LEU A 238 1.95 2.56 4.29
CA LEU A 238 2.99 2.10 3.40
C LEU A 238 3.21 3.20 2.35
N ILE A 239 4.44 3.69 2.27
CA ILE A 239 4.89 4.69 1.31
C ILE A 239 5.89 4.02 0.39
N LEU A 240 5.50 3.81 -0.85
CA LEU A 240 6.39 3.29 -1.88
C LEU A 240 7.03 4.47 -2.61
N CYS A 241 8.35 4.48 -2.63
CA CYS A 241 9.16 5.58 -3.15
C CYS A 241 9.78 5.20 -4.50
N LEU A 242 9.72 6.13 -5.45
CA LEU A 242 10.56 6.12 -6.64
C LEU A 242 11.56 7.26 -6.50
N THR A 243 12.85 6.93 -6.54
CA THR A 243 13.97 7.85 -6.32
C THR A 243 15.03 7.68 -7.40
N ASP A 244 16.02 8.57 -7.44
CA ASP A 244 17.21 8.36 -8.27
C ASP A 244 18.03 7.16 -7.75
N ASN A 245 19.11 6.82 -8.47
CA ASN A 245 19.97 5.69 -8.11
C ASN A 245 20.92 5.95 -6.92
N LEU A 246 20.95 7.16 -6.36
CA LEU A 246 21.82 7.57 -5.25
C LEU A 246 21.07 7.67 -3.91
N THR A 247 19.79 8.03 -3.98
CA THR A 247 18.93 8.27 -2.82
C THR A 247 17.95 7.12 -2.61
N SER A 248 17.28 7.10 -1.46
CA SER A 248 16.25 6.13 -1.14
C SER A 248 15.43 6.61 0.06
N GLY A 249 14.26 6.00 0.24
CA GLY A 249 13.36 6.28 1.34
C GLY A 249 12.45 7.47 1.10
N TYR A 250 11.57 7.65 2.07
CA TYR A 250 10.67 8.78 2.14
C TYR A 250 11.40 9.93 2.83
N THR A 251 11.63 11.00 2.08
CA THR A 251 12.15 12.28 2.61
C THR A 251 11.08 13.37 2.54
N GLY A 252 9.89 12.99 2.03
CA GLY A 252 8.69 13.75 2.21
C GLY A 252 8.37 13.82 3.70
N ASP A 253 7.76 14.90 4.07
CA ASP A 253 7.59 15.27 5.45
C ASP A 253 6.16 14.90 5.87
N PRO A 254 5.92 14.01 6.84
CA PRO A 254 4.59 13.92 7.44
C PRO A 254 4.29 15.19 8.25
N LEU A 255 5.34 15.84 8.80
CA LEU A 255 5.31 16.86 9.85
C LEU A 255 6.65 17.63 10.00
N LYS A 256 6.89 18.75 9.29
CA LYS A 256 8.03 19.69 9.54
C LYS A 256 7.83 20.47 10.83
N VAL A 257 6.95 19.96 11.67
CA VAL A 257 6.89 20.22 13.08
C VAL A 257 6.84 18.85 13.75
N TYR A 258 7.99 18.20 13.89
CA TYR A 258 8.60 17.87 15.18
C TYR A 258 9.65 16.76 14.98
N ASN A 259 10.91 17.16 15.17
CA ASN A 259 12.11 16.34 15.11
C ASN A 259 11.95 14.95 15.73
N ASP A 260 12.52 13.97 15.04
CA ASP A 260 12.81 12.64 15.54
C ASP A 260 13.77 12.70 16.73
N GLU A 261 13.26 12.36 17.91
CA GLU A 261 13.98 11.47 18.79
C GLU A 261 13.26 10.12 18.76
N VAL A 262 14.00 9.11 18.31
CA VAL A 262 13.60 7.71 18.23
C VAL A 262 13.07 7.25 19.60
N ALA A 263 11.79 6.85 19.67
CA ALA A 263 11.29 6.03 20.77
C ALA A 263 11.24 4.55 20.33
N PRO A 264 11.97 3.64 21.00
CA PRO A 264 12.01 2.23 20.66
C PRO A 264 10.77 1.51 21.21
N ASN A 265 10.32 0.46 20.50
CA ASN A 265 9.39 -0.58 20.96
C ASN A 265 8.12 -0.09 21.68
N ILE A 266 7.07 0.20 20.91
CA ILE A 266 5.74 0.46 21.44
C ILE A 266 4.79 -0.56 20.81
N GLU A 267 4.20 -1.43 21.64
CA GLU A 267 2.99 -2.16 21.24
C GLU A 267 1.96 -1.13 20.75
N SER A 268 1.55 -1.24 19.49
CA SER A 268 0.68 -0.27 18.84
C SER A 268 -0.62 -0.08 19.61
N LEU A 269 -0.98 1.18 19.92
CA LEU A 269 -2.31 1.54 20.41
C LEU A 269 -3.39 0.82 19.59
N THR A 270 -4.38 0.19 20.22
CA THR A 270 -5.50 -0.42 19.49
C THR A 270 -6.60 0.61 19.30
N ILE A 271 -6.91 0.98 18.07
CA ILE A 271 -7.93 2.00 17.76
C ILE A 271 -9.12 1.36 17.05
N PHE A 272 -10.32 1.56 17.59
CA PHE A 272 -11.53 0.95 17.02
C PHE A 272 -12.83 1.72 17.35
N PRO A 273 -13.81 1.77 16.44
CA PRO A 273 -13.66 1.41 15.03
C PRO A 273 -12.72 2.38 14.30
N ASN A 274 -12.01 1.88 13.29
CA ASN A 274 -11.24 2.70 12.35
C ASN A 274 -11.37 2.06 10.95
N PRO A 275 -12.08 2.66 9.99
CA PRO A 275 -12.67 4.00 10.02
C PRO A 275 -13.80 4.17 11.06
N PHE A 276 -14.08 5.42 11.45
CA PHE A 276 -15.15 5.79 12.37
C PHE A 276 -16.07 6.86 11.76
N ASN A 277 -17.34 6.88 12.16
CA ASN A 277 -18.34 7.86 11.70
C ASN A 277 -18.97 8.67 12.84
N SER A 278 -18.75 8.29 14.11
CA SER A 278 -19.32 8.97 15.28
C SER A 278 -18.34 9.04 16.44
N SER A 279 -17.64 7.95 16.72
CA SER A 279 -16.66 7.86 17.80
C SER A 279 -15.67 6.75 17.51
N PHE A 280 -14.46 6.89 18.05
CA PHE A 280 -13.49 5.80 18.13
C PHE A 280 -12.98 5.67 19.56
N ASN A 281 -12.44 4.50 19.87
CA ASN A 281 -11.83 4.15 21.13
C ASN A 281 -10.35 3.87 20.91
N ILE A 282 -9.54 4.29 21.87
CA ILE A 282 -8.12 3.95 21.96
C ILE A 282 -7.96 3.05 23.18
N LYS A 283 -7.62 1.78 22.97
CA LYS A 283 -7.23 0.89 24.06
C LYS A 283 -5.80 1.22 24.45
N ILE A 284 -5.62 1.58 25.71
CA ILE A 284 -4.35 1.98 26.30
C ILE A 284 -3.71 0.75 26.96
N PRO A 285 -2.54 0.29 26.49
CA PRO A 285 -1.77 -0.73 27.18
C PRO A 285 -1.47 -0.34 28.63
N GLU A 286 -1.38 -1.34 29.53
CA GLU A 286 -1.18 -1.08 30.96
C GLU A 286 0.11 -0.28 31.23
N TYR A 287 1.16 -0.46 30.42
CA TYR A 287 2.45 0.21 30.61
C TYR A 287 2.42 1.73 30.32
N ILE A 288 1.39 2.26 29.63
CA ILE A 288 1.21 3.71 29.36
C ILE A 288 -0.04 4.31 29.99
N LYS A 289 -0.73 3.53 30.83
CA LYS A 289 -1.98 3.94 31.48
C LYS A 289 -1.76 5.06 32.49
N ASN A 290 -0.63 5.02 33.19
CA ASN A 290 -0.21 6.06 34.10
C ASN A 290 0.62 7.08 33.32
N GLY A 291 0.30 8.38 33.46
CA GLY A 291 1.05 9.45 32.78
C GLY A 291 0.40 10.06 31.54
N LEU A 292 -0.81 9.65 31.17
CA LEU A 292 -1.59 10.31 30.10
C LEU A 292 -1.80 11.79 30.41
N SER A 293 -1.31 12.66 29.52
CA SER A 293 -1.30 14.11 29.73
C SER A 293 -2.14 14.86 28.69
N GLU A 294 -2.13 14.42 27.44
CA GLU A 294 -2.86 15.09 26.37
C GLU A 294 -3.23 14.11 25.26
N VAL A 295 -4.41 14.31 24.66
CA VAL A 295 -4.78 13.70 23.38
C VAL A 295 -5.12 14.79 22.38
N LYS A 296 -4.61 14.69 21.16
CA LYS A 296 -4.88 15.60 20.04
C LYS A 296 -5.39 14.80 18.85
N LEU A 297 -6.22 15.45 18.04
CA LEU A 297 -6.51 15.01 16.69
C LEU A 297 -6.13 16.13 15.72
N ILE A 298 -5.39 15.79 14.68
CA ILE A 298 -4.76 16.70 13.73
C ILE A 298 -5.22 16.28 12.33
N ASN A 299 -5.60 17.24 11.48
CA ASN A 299 -5.94 16.94 10.10
C ASN A 299 -4.68 16.81 9.21
N ILE A 300 -4.84 16.39 7.96
CA ILE A 300 -3.73 16.24 7.00
C ILE A 300 -2.98 17.54 6.66
N LYS A 301 -3.49 18.70 7.07
CA LYS A 301 -2.80 20.00 6.91
C LYS A 301 -1.98 20.39 8.15
N GLY A 302 -1.94 19.54 9.18
CA GLY A 302 -1.28 19.83 10.45
C GLY A 302 -2.13 20.66 11.42
N GLU A 303 -3.40 20.95 11.10
CA GLU A 303 -4.27 21.74 11.96
C GLU A 303 -4.83 20.87 13.08
N THR A 304 -4.68 21.29 14.34
CA THR A 304 -5.30 20.61 15.48
C THR A 304 -6.81 20.85 15.47
N ILE A 305 -7.58 19.80 15.24
CA ILE A 305 -9.06 19.85 15.22
C ILE A 305 -9.69 19.41 16.55
N TYR A 306 -8.94 18.71 17.40
CA TYR A 306 -9.35 18.36 18.75
C TYR A 306 -8.13 18.31 19.67
N ARG A 307 -8.33 18.71 20.93
CA ARG A 307 -7.32 18.65 21.99
C ARG A 307 -8.00 18.49 23.34
N SER A 308 -7.55 17.53 24.14
CA SER A 308 -7.96 17.40 25.54
C SER A 308 -6.78 17.08 26.43
N LYS A 309 -6.62 17.87 27.51
CA LYS A 309 -5.68 17.61 28.62
C LYS A 309 -6.33 16.87 29.79
N LYS A 310 -7.65 16.65 29.73
CA LYS A 310 -8.40 15.89 30.72
C LYS A 310 -8.72 14.54 30.10
N VAL A 311 -7.75 13.63 30.14
CA VAL A 311 -7.88 12.28 29.60
C VAL A 311 -8.38 11.35 30.71
N SER A 312 -9.65 10.98 30.66
CA SER A 312 -10.21 9.98 31.58
C SER A 312 -10.25 8.61 30.90
N LEU A 313 -9.65 7.63 31.55
CA LEU A 313 -9.72 6.23 31.14
C LEU A 313 -10.98 5.58 31.73
N LYS A 314 -11.71 4.84 30.90
CA LYS A 314 -12.74 3.90 31.36
C LYS A 314 -12.37 2.52 30.83
N ASN A 315 -12.13 1.56 31.71
CA ASN A 315 -11.69 0.20 31.34
C ASN A 315 -10.50 0.22 30.35
N ASN A 316 -9.43 0.95 30.69
CA ASN A 316 -8.24 1.15 29.87
C ASN A 316 -8.50 1.73 28.47
N THR A 317 -9.61 2.46 28.31
CA THR A 317 -10.03 2.98 27.01
C THR A 317 -10.26 4.47 27.10
N ILE A 318 -9.75 5.20 26.10
CA ILE A 318 -10.10 6.60 25.82
C ILE A 318 -11.12 6.60 24.69
N THR A 319 -12.24 7.30 24.87
CA THR A 319 -13.24 7.45 23.80
C THR A 319 -13.21 8.87 23.25
N PHE A 320 -13.03 9.00 21.94
CA PHE A 320 -13.22 10.24 21.20
C PHE A 320 -14.61 10.24 20.56
N SER A 321 -15.32 11.38 20.60
CA SER A 321 -16.58 11.56 19.88
C SER A 321 -16.50 12.74 18.91
N ALA A 322 -16.92 12.48 17.67
CA ALA A 322 -17.05 13.48 16.62
C ALA A 322 -18.30 14.37 16.79
N LYS A 323 -19.22 14.07 17.70
CA LYS A 323 -20.53 14.77 17.81
C LYS A 323 -20.42 16.30 17.93
N ASN A 324 -19.33 16.81 18.50
CA ASN A 324 -19.10 18.24 18.70
C ASN A 324 -18.10 18.85 17.70
N ASN A 325 -17.59 18.06 16.74
CA ASN A 325 -16.55 18.48 15.81
C ASN A 325 -17.04 18.29 14.37
N VAL A 326 -16.98 19.33 13.53
CA VAL A 326 -17.25 19.20 12.09
C VAL A 326 -16.02 18.55 11.45
N LEU A 327 -16.13 17.27 11.10
CA LEU A 327 -15.08 16.51 10.42
C LEU A 327 -15.45 16.32 8.95
N SER A 328 -14.48 16.54 8.07
CA SER A 328 -14.54 16.12 6.67
C SER A 328 -14.15 14.66 6.57
N SER A 329 -14.82 13.88 5.71
CA SER A 329 -14.36 12.52 5.39
C SER A 329 -12.89 12.57 4.98
N GLY A 330 -12.06 11.73 5.60
CA GLY A 330 -10.62 11.83 5.43
C GLY A 330 -9.82 11.25 6.58
N LEU A 331 -8.50 11.32 6.43
CA LEU A 331 -7.56 10.84 7.43
C LEU A 331 -7.30 11.92 8.48
N TYR A 332 -7.16 11.49 9.73
CA TYR A 332 -6.70 12.29 10.84
C TYR A 332 -5.60 11.57 11.61
N PHE A 333 -4.69 12.35 12.17
CA PHE A 333 -3.60 11.87 13.02
C PHE A 333 -3.91 12.19 14.48
N GLY A 334 -3.97 11.15 15.28
CA GLY A 334 -4.02 11.22 16.72
C GLY A 334 -2.63 11.35 17.32
N VAL A 335 -2.51 12.20 18.34
CA VAL A 335 -1.30 12.28 19.18
C VAL A 335 -1.73 12.07 20.62
N LEU A 336 -1.04 11.18 21.31
CA LEU A 336 -1.26 10.86 22.71
C LEU A 336 0.05 11.08 23.46
N ASP A 337 0.09 12.12 24.28
CA ASP A 337 1.26 12.48 25.07
C ASP A 337 1.18 11.83 26.45
N THR A 338 2.22 11.08 26.79
CA THR A 338 2.41 10.42 28.09
C THR A 338 3.72 10.86 28.74
N ASP A 339 3.93 10.50 30.00
CA ASP A 339 5.23 10.63 30.66
C ASP A 339 6.32 9.73 30.05
N GLN A 340 5.93 8.61 29.42
CA GLN A 340 6.81 7.68 28.71
C GLN A 340 7.11 8.12 27.26
N GLY A 341 6.50 9.21 26.79
CA GLY A 341 6.70 9.74 25.45
C GLY A 341 5.41 9.99 24.67
N THR A 342 5.58 10.33 23.40
CA THR A 342 4.49 10.69 22.49
C THR A 342 4.14 9.52 21.57
N TYR A 343 2.88 9.12 21.59
CA TYR A 343 2.32 8.03 20.82
C TYR A 343 1.47 8.61 19.69
N LYS A 344 1.77 8.25 18.45
CA LYS A 344 1.02 8.71 17.28
C LYS A 344 0.12 7.58 16.79
N PHE A 345 -1.10 7.90 16.38
CA PHE A 345 -2.04 6.95 15.79
C PHE A 345 -2.81 7.60 14.65
N LYS A 346 -3.49 6.81 13.83
CA LYS A 346 -4.35 7.31 12.75
C LYS A 346 -5.80 6.93 12.98
N VAL A 347 -6.70 7.77 12.50
CA VAL A 347 -8.13 7.47 12.42
C VAL A 347 -8.70 8.05 11.14
N THR A 348 -9.46 7.25 10.43
CA THR A 348 -10.13 7.64 9.20
C THR A 348 -11.58 7.96 9.52
N TYR A 349 -12.00 9.21 9.32
CA TYR A 349 -13.40 9.59 9.46
C TYR A 349 -14.13 9.36 8.15
N VAL A 350 -15.33 8.77 8.22
CA VAL A 350 -16.22 8.57 7.08
C VAL A 350 -17.59 9.12 7.50
N GLN A 351 -18.10 10.11 6.76
CA GLN A 351 -19.45 10.66 6.96
C GLN A 351 -20.55 9.64 6.66
#